data_AF-A0A970EVE9-F1
#
_entry.id   AF-A0A970EVE9-F1
#
_cell.length_a   1.000
_cell.length_b   1.000
_cell.length_c   1.000
_cell.angle_alpha   90.00
_cell.angle_beta   90.00
_cell.angle_gamma   90.00
#
_symmetry.space_group_name_H-M   'P 1'
#
loop_
_entity.id
_entity.type
_entity.pdbx_description
1 polymer ?
#
loop_
_entity_poly.entity_id
_entity_poly.type
_entity_poly.pdbx_seq_one_letter_code
_entity_poly.pdbx_strand_id
1 'polypeptide(L)'
;IITDGEENSSREYSYARVKSLVERQKAEYGWEFIFLGANMDAIRAASRFGIGADRAVDYISDSEGTRLNFKVMSTTVARFRESGIVEDSCFEEIRDYVKRRRKNKP
;
A
#
# COMPACT_ATOMS: atom_id res chain seq x y z
N ILE A 1 2.40 -4.89 0.97
CA ILE A 1 3.82 -4.99 0.54
C ILE A 1 4.63 -4.07 1.44
N ILE A 2 5.62 -4.62 2.13
CA ILE A 2 6.66 -3.87 2.84
C ILE A 2 7.96 -4.26 2.12
N THR A 3 8.61 -3.29 1.49
CA THR A 3 9.89 -3.50 0.80
C THR A 3 11.01 -2.91 1.64
N ASP A 4 12.21 -3.44 1.48
CA ASP A 4 13.44 -2.92 2.05
C ASP A 4 13.97 -1.67 1.32
N GLY A 5 13.36 -1.32 0.18
CA GLY A 5 13.76 -0.19 -0.66
C GLY A 5 14.83 -0.52 -1.71
N GLU A 6 15.34 -1.75 -1.73
CA GLU A 6 16.37 -2.21 -2.69
C GLU A 6 15.79 -2.55 -4.08
N GLU A 7 14.47 -2.43 -4.28
CA GLU A 7 13.83 -2.59 -5.60
C GLU A 7 14.38 -1.61 -6.65
N ASN A 8 14.82 -0.41 -6.23
CA ASN A 8 15.48 0.56 -7.12
C ASN A 8 16.94 0.19 -7.46
N SER A 9 17.52 -0.80 -6.76
CA SER A 9 18.90 -1.29 -6.88
C SER A 9 18.98 -2.69 -7.53
N SER A 10 17.84 -3.39 -7.63
CA SER A 10 17.77 -4.71 -8.27
C SER A 10 18.17 -4.65 -9.74
N ARG A 11 19.13 -5.50 -10.11
CA ARG A 11 19.59 -5.70 -11.49
C ARG A 11 18.89 -6.87 -12.18
N GLU A 12 18.16 -7.70 -11.44
CA GLU A 12 17.58 -8.96 -11.93
C GLU A 12 16.10 -8.85 -12.30
N TYR A 13 15.36 -7.92 -11.69
CA TYR A 13 13.93 -7.73 -11.93
C TYR A 13 13.64 -6.28 -12.30
N SER A 14 13.25 -6.05 -13.55
CA SER A 14 12.78 -4.74 -14.00
C SER A 14 11.37 -4.45 -13.49
N TYR A 15 11.01 -3.18 -13.34
CA TYR A 15 9.64 -2.79 -12.95
C TYR A 15 8.57 -3.38 -13.87
N ALA A 16 8.84 -3.47 -15.18
CA ALA A 16 7.92 -4.07 -16.13
C ALA A 16 7.66 -5.55 -15.80
N ARG A 17 8.70 -6.30 -15.41
CA ARG A 17 8.56 -7.70 -14.99
C ARG A 17 7.75 -7.82 -13.70
N VAL A 18 8.00 -6.98 -12.70
CA VAL A 18 7.24 -6.99 -11.44
C VAL A 18 5.78 -6.65 -11.69
N LYS A 19 5.50 -5.65 -12.51
CA LYS A 19 4.13 -5.30 -12.91
C LYS A 19 3.39 -6.46 -13.57
N SER A 20 4.01 -7.14 -14.54
CA SER A 20 3.39 -8.31 -15.17
C SER A 20 3.13 -9.45 -14.17
N LEU A 21 4.01 -9.64 -13.18
CA LEU A 21 3.79 -10.62 -12.12
C LEU A 21 2.60 -10.21 -11.24
N VAL A 22 2.51 -8.95 -10.83
CA VAL A 22 1.37 -8.44 -10.04
C VAL A 22 0.06 -8.67 -10.80
N GLU A 23 -0.02 -8.26 -12.07
CA GLU A 23 -1.22 -8.43 -12.90
C GLU A 23 -1.61 -9.91 -13.05
N ARG A 24 -0.64 -10.79 -13.30
CA ARG A 24 -0.86 -12.24 -13.36
C ARG A 24 -1.40 -12.80 -12.04
N GLN A 25 -0.79 -12.44 -10.92
CA GLN A 25 -1.22 -12.93 -9.61
C GLN A 25 -2.63 -12.46 -9.24
N LYS A 26 -2.99 -11.22 -9.62
CA LYS A 26 -4.37 -10.71 -9.47
C LYS A 26 -5.36 -11.54 -10.30
N ALA A 27 -5.05 -11.78 -11.57
CA ALA A 27 -5.96 -12.44 -12.52
C ALA A 27 -6.11 -13.96 -12.29
N GLU A 28 -5.00 -14.67 -12.06
CA GLU A 28 -5.00 -16.13 -11.94
C GLU A 28 -5.33 -16.62 -10.53
N TYR A 29 -4.98 -15.86 -9.50
CA TYR A 29 -5.03 -16.33 -8.11
C TYR A 29 -5.82 -15.40 -7.17
N GLY A 30 -6.42 -14.32 -7.68
CA GLY A 30 -7.24 -13.41 -6.89
C GLY A 30 -6.44 -12.67 -5.80
N TRP A 31 -5.13 -12.46 -6.02
CA TRP A 31 -4.29 -11.76 -5.04
C TRP A 31 -4.65 -10.28 -5.00
N GLU A 32 -4.64 -9.71 -3.79
CA GLU A 32 -4.77 -8.27 -3.58
C GLU A 32 -3.44 -7.68 -3.10
N PHE A 33 -3.02 -6.59 -3.75
CA PHE A 33 -1.75 -5.93 -3.50
C PHE A 33 -1.98 -4.55 -2.92
N ILE A 34 -1.64 -4.39 -1.64
CA ILE A 34 -1.69 -3.10 -0.94
C ILE A 34 -0.26 -2.58 -0.77
N PHE A 35 0.01 -1.37 -1.25
CA PHE A 35 1.30 -0.71 -1.14
C PHE A 35 1.28 0.32 -0.01
N LEU A 36 2.11 0.12 1.01
CA LEU A 36 2.21 1.01 2.16
C LEU A 36 3.56 1.72 2.11
N GLY A 37 3.58 2.98 1.69
CA GLY A 37 4.80 3.75 1.60
C GLY A 37 4.98 4.63 2.82
N ALA A 38 6.11 4.47 3.52
CA ALA A 38 6.60 5.53 4.40
C ALA A 38 7.12 6.65 3.49
N ASN A 39 6.49 7.83 3.50
CA ASN A 39 6.85 9.04 2.75
C ASN A 39 6.21 9.22 1.35
N MET A 40 6.29 10.46 0.85
CA MET A 40 5.34 11.19 0.00
C MET A 40 5.17 10.71 -1.46
N ASP A 41 5.65 9.54 -1.83
CA ASP A 41 5.57 9.06 -3.22
C ASP A 41 5.12 7.59 -3.32
N ALA A 42 4.35 7.11 -2.33
CA ALA A 42 3.81 5.75 -2.33
C ALA A 42 2.96 5.46 -3.56
N ILE A 43 2.15 6.44 -4.00
CA ILE A 43 1.32 6.34 -5.21
C ILE A 43 2.19 6.22 -6.47
N ARG A 44 3.23 7.04 -6.59
CA ARG A 44 4.12 7.00 -7.76
C ARG A 44 4.89 5.69 -7.80
N ALA A 45 5.40 5.21 -6.66
CA ALA A 45 6.09 3.93 -6.57
C ALA A 45 5.13 2.77 -6.90
N ALA A 46 3.95 2.72 -6.28
CA ALA A 46 2.92 1.72 -6.52
C ALA A 46 2.51 1.61 -7.99
N SER A 47 2.40 2.74 -8.69
CA SER A 47 2.05 2.77 -10.11
C SER A 47 3.05 2.01 -11.00
N ARG A 48 4.34 2.01 -10.64
CA ARG A 48 5.39 1.27 -11.35
C ARG A 48 5.22 -0.25 -11.22
N PHE A 49 4.57 -0.69 -10.15
CA PHE A 49 4.26 -2.09 -9.88
C PHE A 49 2.86 -2.51 -10.36
N GLY A 50 2.11 -1.63 -11.03
CA GLY A 50 0.74 -1.91 -11.46
C GLY A 50 -0.29 -1.86 -10.32
N ILE A 51 0.05 -1.24 -9.19
CA ILE A 51 -0.85 -1.08 -8.05
C ILE A 51 -1.58 0.26 -8.18
N GLY A 52 -2.90 0.22 -8.10
CA GLY A 52 -3.76 1.41 -8.20
C GLY A 52 -3.62 2.35 -7.00
N ALA A 53 -3.95 3.63 -7.21
CA ALA A 53 -3.89 4.66 -6.17
C ALA A 53 -4.91 4.45 -5.02
N ASP A 54 -5.94 3.66 -5.27
CA ASP A 54 -6.90 3.14 -4.29
C ASP A 54 -6.22 2.17 -3.29
N ARG A 55 -5.25 1.38 -3.77
CA ARG A 55 -4.47 0.40 -2.99
C ARG A 55 -3.07 0.90 -2.59
N ALA A 56 -2.75 2.17 -2.87
CA ALA A 56 -1.50 2.80 -2.48
C ALA A 56 -1.76 3.84 -1.38
N VAL A 57 -1.14 3.64 -0.22
CA VAL A 57 -1.39 4.46 0.97
C VAL A 57 -0.06 5.01 1.49
N ASP A 58 0.03 6.32 1.58
CA ASP A 58 1.08 6.98 2.36
C ASP A 58 0.82 6.71 3.85
N TYR A 59 1.82 6.34 4.62
CA TYR A 59 1.72 6.28 6.08
C TYR A 59 2.80 7.14 6.74
N ILE A 60 2.50 7.65 7.94
CA ILE A 60 3.45 8.40 8.76
C ILE A 60 4.18 7.41 9.66
N SER A 61 5.50 7.36 9.55
CA SER A 61 6.38 6.51 10.36
C SER A 61 6.64 7.10 11.77
N ASP A 62 5.58 7.49 12.46
CA ASP A 62 5.62 7.75 13.91
C ASP A 62 4.86 6.64 14.67
N SER A 63 4.92 6.67 16.00
CA SER A 63 4.34 5.62 16.84
C SER A 63 2.83 5.47 16.65
N GLU A 64 2.12 6.58 16.51
CA GLU A 64 0.68 6.60 16.33
C GLU A 64 0.28 6.15 14.91
N GLY A 65 0.96 6.65 13.88
CA GLY A 65 0.75 6.25 12.49
C GLY A 65 1.06 4.78 12.25
N THR A 66 2.12 4.25 12.87
CA THR A 66 2.47 2.82 12.79
C THR A 66 1.38 1.96 13.42
N ARG A 67 0.92 2.31 14.64
CA ARG A 67 -0.17 1.59 15.32
C ARG A 67 -1.45 1.62 14.50
N LEU A 68 -1.80 2.78 13.95
CA LEU A 68 -2.98 2.95 13.10
C LEU A 68 -2.88 2.08 11.84
N ASN A 69 -1.72 2.05 11.19
CA ASN A 69 -1.48 1.24 10.00
C ASN A 69 -1.74 -0.25 10.27
N PHE A 70 -1.18 -0.81 11.36
CA PHE A 70 -1.41 -2.21 11.73
C PHE A 70 -2.87 -2.51 12.08
N LYS A 71 -3.55 -1.60 12.81
CA LYS A 71 -4.98 -1.73 13.11
C LYS A 71 -5.80 -1.83 11.82
N VAL A 72 -5.60 -0.88 10.91
CA VAL A 72 -6.33 -0.82 9.64
C VAL A 72 -6.04 -2.03 8.77
N MET A 73 -4.77 -2.48 8.67
CA MET A 73 -4.43 -3.71 7.94
C MET A 73 -5.13 -4.94 8.53
N SER A 74 -5.15 -5.07 9.87
CA SER A 74 -5.83 -6.18 10.54
C SER A 74 -7.32 -6.22 10.20
N THR A 75 -8.01 -5.07 10.28
CA THR A 75 -9.42 -4.96 9.89
C THR A 75 -9.65 -5.25 8.41
N THR A 76 -8.77 -4.74 7.54
CA THR A 76 -8.85 -4.95 6.09
C THR A 76 -8.74 -6.43 5.73
N VAL A 77 -7.78 -7.14 6.32
CA VAL A 77 -7.58 -8.59 6.09
C VAL A 77 -8.77 -9.40 6.61
N ALA A 78 -9.34 -9.02 7.77
CA ALA A 78 -10.53 -9.69 8.29
C ALA A 78 -11.73 -9.54 7.33
N ARG A 79 -12.02 -8.31 6.87
CA ARG A 79 -13.10 -8.05 5.90
C ARG A 79 -12.88 -8.77 4.58
N PHE A 80 -11.65 -8.75 4.07
CA PHE A 80 -11.31 -9.43 2.82
C PHE A 80 -11.55 -10.95 2.91
N ARG A 81 -11.32 -11.58 4.07
CA ARG A 81 -11.63 -13.01 4.27
C ARG A 81 -13.13 -13.30 4.22
N GLU A 82 -13.96 -12.33 4.60
CA GLU A 82 -15.42 -12.47 4.60
C GLU A 82 -16.04 -12.18 3.23
N SER A 83 -15.57 -11.13 2.55
CA SER A 83 -16.20 -10.61 1.32
C SER A 83 -15.43 -10.90 0.04
N GLY A 84 -14.15 -11.25 0.13
CA GLY A 84 -13.24 -11.31 -1.02
C GLY A 84 -12.92 -9.94 -1.64
N ILE A 85 -13.33 -8.84 -0.99
CA ILE A 85 -13.20 -7.48 -1.52
C ILE A 85 -12.44 -6.61 -0.52
N VAL A 86 -11.46 -5.86 -1.01
CA VAL A 86 -10.84 -4.76 -0.26
C VAL A 86 -11.57 -3.48 -0.63
N GLU A 87 -12.37 -2.94 0.28
CA GLU A 87 -13.01 -1.63 0.04
C GLU A 87 -12.01 -0.48 0.18
N ASP A 88 -12.17 0.58 -0.60
CA ASP A 88 -11.36 1.80 -0.50
C ASP A 88 -11.51 2.49 0.87
N SER A 89 -12.71 2.38 1.45
CA SER A 89 -13.07 2.89 2.78
C SER A 89 -12.12 2.37 3.87
N CYS A 90 -11.53 1.18 3.67
CA CYS A 90 -10.59 0.57 4.62
C CYS A 90 -9.40 1.49 4.93
N PHE A 91 -8.96 2.32 3.98
CA PHE A 91 -7.76 3.14 4.14
C PHE A 91 -8.04 4.61 4.51
N GLU A 92 -9.30 5.01 4.65
CA GLU A 92 -9.67 6.40 4.96
C GLU A 92 -9.07 6.89 6.27
N GLU A 93 -9.06 6.05 7.31
CA GLU A 93 -8.51 6.41 8.63
C GLU A 93 -7.00 6.77 8.52
N ILE A 94 -6.23 6.02 7.72
CA ILE A 94 -4.81 6.32 7.45
C ILE A 94 -4.68 7.61 6.64
N ARG A 95 -5.46 7.75 5.56
CA ARG A 95 -5.42 8.94 4.69
C ARG A 95 -5.70 10.22 5.49
N ASP A 96 -6.66 10.17 6.41
CA ASP A 96 -7.04 11.31 7.24
C ASP A 96 -6.01 11.61 8.34
N TYR A 97 -5.38 10.57 8.91
CA TYR A 97 -4.24 10.75 9.80
C TYR A 97 -3.09 11.48 9.10
N VAL A 98 -2.71 11.03 7.90
CA VAL A 98 -1.64 11.64 7.10
C VAL A 98 -1.95 13.09 6.75
N LYS A 99 -3.19 13.40 6.32
CA LYS A 99 -3.64 14.78 6.05
C LYS A 99 -3.49 15.67 7.28
N ARG A 100 -3.92 15.20 8.47
CA ARG A 100 -3.80 15.96 9.73
C ARG A 100 -2.35 16.21 10.12
N ARG A 101 -1.50 15.19 10.05
CA ARG A 101 -0.07 15.31 10.39
C ARG A 101 0.68 16.24 9.43
N ARG A 102 0.36 16.22 8.14
CA ARG A 102 0.93 17.14 7.14
C ARG A 102 0.54 18.60 7.39
N LYS A 103 -0.70 18.88 7.81
CA LYS A 103 -1.16 20.24 8.16
C LYS A 103 -0.51 20.80 9.42
N ASN A 104 -0.14 19.93 10.36
CA ASN A 104 0.42 20.32 11.66
C ASN A 104 1.97 20.30 11.68
N LYS A 105 2.62 20.20 10.52
CA LYS A 105 4.08 20.32 10.42
C LYS A 105 4.44 21.82 10.47
N PRO A 106 5.28 22.26 11.44
CA PRO A 106 5.75 23.65 11.50
C PRO A 106 6.59 24.03 10.28
#